data_AF-A0A2N1U4Q8-F1
#
_entry.id   AF-A0A2N1U4Q8-F1
#
_cell.length_a   1.000
_cell.length_b   1.000
_cell.length_c   1.000
_cell.angle_alpha   90.00
_cell.angle_beta   90.00
_cell.angle_gamma   90.00
#
_symmetry.space_group_name_H-M   'P 1'
#
loop_
_entity.id
_entity.type
_entity.pdbx_description
1 polymer ?
#
loop_
_entity_poly.entity_id
_entity_poly.type
_entity_poly.pdbx_seq_one_letter_code
_entity_poly.pdbx_strand_id
1 'polypeptide(L)'
;MQKLSFLKGNKRQEELYDRALYRNRAGILLAILFLFSSAAFAGDPSGVWTSTSGSTIKLWANMQQVMVTVTTPQGQSFKYNGWWTRFSDNFAYQNNSGTFYASFANSNQINVKDPSGKWFTWTRGVNNNSAPVQQQPSNSGISGNWQSSSGSMIQVSTNGNQIVVNIVGRDGKRFQGIGRWLQFGRTFDYSIAGFAGTAQCTVASSRQINVLYGGTWTTWSR
;
A
#
# COMPACT_ATOMS: atom_id res chain seq x y z
N MET A 1 -24.82 -86.16 -3.69
CA MET A 1 -25.32 -84.94 -3.02
C MET A 1 -24.43 -84.65 -1.81
N GLN A 2 -23.49 -83.70 -1.93
CA GLN A 2 -22.66 -83.25 -0.82
C GLN A 2 -23.05 -81.82 -0.43
N LYS A 3 -23.50 -81.66 0.80
CA LYS A 3 -23.78 -80.38 1.47
C LYS A 3 -22.44 -79.79 1.91
N LEU A 4 -22.01 -78.65 1.34
CA LEU A 4 -20.92 -77.86 1.90
C LEU A 4 -21.47 -76.85 2.90
N SER A 5 -20.97 -76.96 4.11
CA SER A 5 -21.34 -76.18 5.29
C SER A 5 -20.74 -74.77 5.26
N PHE A 6 -21.58 -73.79 5.60
CA PHE A 6 -21.26 -72.38 5.75
C PHE A 6 -20.16 -72.12 6.80
N LEU A 7 -19.11 -71.39 6.39
CA LEU A 7 -18.12 -70.79 7.29
C LEU A 7 -18.77 -69.66 8.09
N LYS A 8 -18.94 -69.90 9.39
CA LYS A 8 -19.42 -68.91 10.35
C LYS A 8 -18.25 -67.96 10.68
N GLY A 9 -18.18 -66.84 9.98
CA GLY A 9 -17.18 -65.78 10.19
C GLY A 9 -17.18 -65.27 11.64
N ASN A 10 -16.00 -65.22 12.22
CA ASN A 10 -15.75 -64.90 13.63
C ASN A 10 -15.82 -63.37 13.81
N LYS A 11 -17.01 -62.85 14.17
CA LYS A 11 -17.30 -61.41 14.36
C LYS A 11 -16.30 -60.65 15.25
N ARG A 12 -15.54 -61.35 16.09
CA ARG A 12 -14.50 -60.76 16.95
C ARG A 12 -13.27 -60.26 16.19
N GLN A 13 -12.99 -60.79 15.00
CA GLN A 13 -11.85 -60.34 14.19
C GLN A 13 -12.13 -59.01 13.50
N GLU A 14 -13.38 -58.76 13.06
CA GLU A 14 -13.76 -57.51 12.38
C GLU A 14 -13.69 -56.29 13.30
N GLU A 15 -14.13 -56.41 14.57
CA GLU A 15 -14.09 -55.28 15.51
C GLU A 15 -12.67 -54.85 15.92
N LEU A 16 -11.69 -55.75 15.87
CA LEU A 16 -10.30 -55.43 16.21
C LEU A 16 -9.58 -54.67 15.07
N TYR A 17 -9.96 -54.89 13.82
CA TYR A 17 -9.42 -54.16 12.68
C TYR A 17 -9.91 -52.70 12.65
N ASP A 18 -11.17 -52.44 12.99
CA ASP A 18 -11.72 -51.08 12.96
C ASP A 18 -11.12 -50.15 14.02
N ARG A 19 -10.77 -50.68 15.20
CA ARG A 19 -10.15 -49.88 16.27
C ARG A 19 -8.69 -49.49 15.97
N ALA A 20 -7.96 -50.31 15.20
CA ALA A 20 -6.60 -50.00 14.77
C ALA A 20 -6.58 -48.92 13.66
N LEU A 21 -7.61 -48.87 12.80
CA LEU A 21 -7.71 -47.87 11.74
C LEU A 21 -8.05 -46.46 12.26
N TYR A 22 -8.84 -46.35 13.33
CA TYR A 22 -9.27 -45.05 13.85
C TYR A 22 -8.17 -44.29 14.61
N ARG A 23 -7.25 -45.00 15.26
CA ARG A 23 -6.13 -44.40 16.01
C ARG A 23 -5.07 -43.75 15.12
N ASN A 24 -4.93 -44.20 13.87
CA ASN A 24 -3.95 -43.66 12.92
C ASN A 24 -4.50 -42.55 11.99
N ARG A 25 -5.83 -42.36 11.91
CA ARG A 25 -6.44 -41.33 11.04
C ARG A 25 -6.44 -39.93 11.65
N ALA A 26 -6.45 -39.81 12.98
CA ALA A 26 -6.37 -38.51 13.65
C ALA A 26 -4.98 -37.86 13.54
N GLY A 27 -3.90 -38.66 13.48
CA GLY A 27 -2.53 -38.16 13.32
C GLY A 27 -2.20 -37.68 11.91
N ILE A 28 -2.72 -38.35 10.88
CA ILE A 28 -2.43 -38.02 9.47
C ILE A 28 -3.13 -36.72 9.04
N LEU A 29 -4.33 -36.43 9.57
CA LEU A 29 -5.03 -35.17 9.30
C LEU A 29 -4.33 -33.95 9.94
N LEU A 30 -3.63 -34.13 11.08
CA LEU A 30 -2.87 -33.05 11.71
C LEU A 30 -1.53 -32.78 11.01
N ALA A 31 -0.91 -33.81 10.40
CA ALA A 31 0.36 -33.67 9.69
C ALA A 31 0.24 -32.96 8.32
N ILE A 32 -0.93 -33.02 7.67
CA ILE A 32 -1.15 -32.36 6.36
C ILE A 32 -1.35 -30.83 6.52
N LEU A 33 -1.75 -30.35 7.71
CA LEU A 33 -1.91 -28.91 7.98
C LEU A 33 -0.58 -28.15 8.12
N PHE A 34 0.56 -28.84 8.28
CA PHE A 34 1.88 -28.20 8.43
C PHE A 34 2.69 -28.07 7.14
N LEU A 35 2.22 -28.66 6.02
CA LEU A 35 3.01 -28.72 4.77
C LEU A 35 2.76 -27.55 3.80
N PHE A 36 1.92 -26.57 4.16
CA PHE A 36 1.66 -25.41 3.31
C PHE A 36 1.88 -24.07 4.00
N SER A 37 2.87 -24.01 4.90
CA SER A 37 3.46 -22.76 5.39
C SER A 37 4.28 -22.09 4.28
N SER A 38 3.63 -21.75 3.17
CA SER A 38 4.19 -20.80 2.22
C SER A 38 4.35 -19.49 2.98
N ALA A 39 5.60 -19.13 3.27
CA ALA A 39 5.93 -17.88 3.92
C ALA A 39 5.30 -16.76 3.09
N ALA A 40 4.19 -16.20 3.57
CA ALA A 40 3.65 -14.97 3.04
C ALA A 40 4.68 -13.90 3.38
N PHE A 41 5.51 -13.57 2.40
CA PHE A 41 6.43 -12.46 2.52
C PHE A 41 5.59 -11.19 2.50
N ALA A 42 5.14 -10.75 3.68
CA ALA A 42 4.64 -9.40 3.89
C ALA A 42 5.80 -8.41 3.78
N GLY A 43 6.40 -8.33 2.58
CA GLY A 43 7.35 -7.30 2.25
C GLY A 43 6.61 -5.98 2.24
N ASP A 44 7.12 -4.99 2.98
CA ASP A 44 6.54 -3.65 2.99
C ASP A 44 6.37 -3.17 1.52
N PRO A 45 5.13 -3.01 1.02
CA PRO A 45 4.88 -2.60 -0.35
C PRO A 45 5.35 -1.17 -0.61
N SER A 46 5.64 -0.41 0.46
CA SER A 46 6.15 0.93 0.36
C SER A 46 7.56 0.96 -0.23
N GLY A 47 7.80 1.93 -1.12
CA GLY A 47 9.10 2.10 -1.75
C GLY A 47 9.02 2.72 -3.14
N VAL A 48 10.20 2.94 -3.71
CA VAL A 48 10.39 3.35 -5.09
C VAL A 48 10.84 2.13 -5.90
N TRP A 49 10.15 1.89 -7.01
CA TRP A 49 10.45 0.80 -7.92
C TRP A 49 10.69 1.36 -9.32
N THR A 50 11.57 0.71 -10.07
CA THR A 50 11.99 1.19 -11.38
C THR A 50 11.63 0.16 -12.42
N SER A 51 10.98 0.62 -13.49
CA SER A 51 10.73 -0.19 -14.67
C SER A 51 11.96 -0.22 -15.59
N THR A 52 12.03 -1.22 -16.46
CA THR A 52 13.07 -1.29 -17.50
C THR A 52 13.02 -0.13 -18.48
N SER A 53 11.88 0.57 -18.62
CA SER A 53 11.75 1.77 -19.46
C SER A 53 12.26 3.05 -18.78
N GLY A 54 12.74 2.97 -17.54
CA GLY A 54 13.19 4.13 -16.76
C GLY A 54 12.06 4.88 -16.05
N SER A 55 10.81 4.47 -16.22
CA SER A 55 9.71 4.99 -15.39
C SER A 55 9.90 4.48 -13.96
N THR A 56 9.62 5.33 -12.97
CA THR A 56 9.64 4.94 -11.56
C THR A 56 8.23 4.95 -11.00
N ILE A 57 7.99 4.13 -9.98
CA ILE A 57 6.74 4.12 -9.25
C ILE A 57 7.00 4.20 -7.76
N LYS A 58 6.30 5.11 -7.08
CA LYS A 58 6.26 5.18 -5.63
C LYS A 58 4.94 4.57 -5.17
N LEU A 59 5.05 3.50 -4.39
CA LEU A 59 3.91 2.84 -3.78
C LEU A 59 3.75 3.31 -2.34
N TRP A 60 2.52 3.64 -1.99
CA TRP A 60 2.09 3.81 -0.61
C TRP A 60 0.83 2.97 -0.43
N ALA A 61 0.78 2.16 0.62
CA ALA A 61 -0.38 1.34 0.88
C ALA A 61 -0.61 1.15 2.38
N ASN A 62 -1.87 0.95 2.75
CA ASN A 62 -2.29 0.53 4.08
C ASN A 62 -3.34 -0.60 3.95
N MET A 63 -3.98 -1.02 5.04
CA MET A 63 -4.98 -2.10 5.00
C MET A 63 -6.21 -1.82 4.12
N GLN A 64 -6.50 -0.56 3.80
CA GLN A 64 -7.73 -0.14 3.12
C GLN A 64 -7.50 0.37 1.70
N GLN A 65 -6.31 0.91 1.41
CA GLN A 65 -6.05 1.61 0.16
C GLN A 65 -4.62 1.40 -0.34
N VAL A 66 -4.47 1.49 -1.66
CA VAL A 66 -3.20 1.54 -2.36
C VAL A 66 -3.15 2.84 -3.15
N MET A 67 -2.05 3.57 -3.09
CA MET A 67 -1.76 4.71 -3.94
C MET A 67 -0.51 4.43 -4.75
N VAL A 68 -0.63 4.62 -6.07
CA VAL A 68 0.47 4.42 -7.02
C VAL A 68 0.81 5.76 -7.62
N THR A 69 2.03 6.24 -7.40
CA THR A 69 2.55 7.42 -8.11
C THR A 69 3.51 6.95 -9.18
N VAL A 70 3.20 7.17 -10.46
CA VAL A 70 4.07 6.82 -11.58
C VAL A 70 4.77 8.08 -12.06
N THR A 71 6.09 8.07 -12.09
CA THR A 71 6.91 9.13 -12.68
C THR A 71 7.53 8.62 -13.97
N THR A 72 7.24 9.29 -15.08
CA THR A 72 7.81 8.95 -16.40
C THR A 72 9.29 9.27 -16.45
N PRO A 73 10.05 8.74 -17.42
CA PRO A 73 11.46 9.08 -17.61
C PRO A 73 11.69 10.58 -17.81
N GLN A 74 10.68 11.30 -18.33
CA GLN A 74 10.70 12.76 -18.53
C GLN A 74 10.41 13.54 -17.25
N GLY A 75 10.18 12.87 -16.12
CA GLY A 75 9.91 13.50 -14.82
C GLY A 75 8.45 13.87 -14.58
N GLN A 76 7.51 13.49 -15.45
CA GLN A 76 6.09 13.75 -15.23
C GLN A 76 5.51 12.75 -14.24
N SER A 77 4.87 13.23 -13.17
CA SER A 77 4.29 12.37 -12.14
C SER A 77 2.76 12.31 -12.22
N PHE A 78 2.23 11.10 -12.22
CA PHE A 78 0.80 10.78 -12.23
C PHE A 78 0.44 9.99 -10.98
N LYS A 79 -0.73 10.26 -10.40
CA LYS A 79 -1.20 9.60 -9.18
C LYS A 79 -2.45 8.80 -9.48
N TYR A 80 -2.46 7.55 -9.07
CA TYR A 80 -3.56 6.62 -9.28
C TYR A 80 -4.00 6.03 -7.94
N ASN A 81 -5.31 5.97 -7.77
CA ASN A 81 -5.92 5.23 -6.68
C ASN A 81 -5.97 3.75 -7.06
N GLY A 82 -5.67 2.90 -6.09
CA GLY A 82 -5.68 1.47 -6.23
C GLY A 82 -6.29 0.79 -5.01
N TRP A 83 -6.46 -0.51 -5.13
CA TRP A 83 -7.05 -1.37 -4.11
C TRP A 83 -6.31 -2.70 -4.06
N TRP A 84 -6.32 -3.33 -2.89
CA TRP A 84 -5.85 -4.69 -2.74
C TRP A 84 -6.83 -5.65 -3.42
N THR A 85 -6.33 -6.48 -4.33
CA THR A 85 -7.09 -7.64 -4.86
C THR A 85 -6.81 -8.88 -4.01
N ARG A 86 -5.66 -8.91 -3.34
CA ARG A 86 -5.32 -9.81 -2.25
C ARG A 86 -4.37 -9.06 -1.32
N PHE A 87 -4.78 -8.85 -0.07
CA PHE A 87 -4.00 -8.03 0.88
C PHE A 87 -2.55 -8.50 0.96
N SER A 88 -1.62 -7.56 0.92
CA SER A 88 -0.16 -7.76 0.93
C SER A 88 0.47 -8.45 -0.29
N ASP A 89 -0.33 -9.07 -1.16
CA ASP A 89 0.20 -9.88 -2.28
C ASP A 89 -0.08 -9.24 -3.64
N ASN A 90 -1.33 -8.83 -3.88
CA ASN A 90 -1.79 -8.34 -5.17
C ASN A 90 -2.61 -7.07 -5.01
N PHE A 91 -2.37 -6.10 -5.88
CA PHE A 91 -3.15 -4.88 -5.95
C PHE A 91 -3.52 -4.56 -7.39
N ALA A 92 -4.52 -3.70 -7.56
CA ALA A 92 -4.84 -3.12 -8.84
C ALA A 92 -4.93 -1.60 -8.70
N TYR A 93 -4.68 -0.90 -9.80
CA TYR A 93 -4.86 0.55 -9.88
C TYR A 93 -5.36 0.92 -11.26
N GLN A 94 -6.03 2.07 -11.36
CA GLN A 94 -6.69 2.48 -12.60
C GLN A 94 -6.17 3.83 -13.10
N ASN A 95 -5.98 3.93 -14.40
CA ASN A 95 -5.79 5.19 -15.11
C ASN A 95 -6.81 5.34 -16.25
N ASN A 96 -6.66 6.39 -17.07
CA ASN A 96 -7.56 6.65 -18.20
C ASN A 96 -7.56 5.56 -19.29
N SER A 97 -6.52 4.72 -19.34
CA SER A 97 -6.37 3.62 -20.30
C SER A 97 -6.92 2.29 -19.77
N GLY A 98 -7.28 2.19 -18.50
CA GLY A 98 -7.89 1.00 -17.89
C GLY A 98 -7.25 0.56 -16.57
N THR A 99 -7.55 -0.68 -16.18
CA THR A 99 -7.10 -1.28 -14.93
C THR A 99 -5.79 -2.05 -15.12
N PHE A 100 -4.82 -1.76 -14.26
CA PHE A 100 -3.55 -2.45 -14.16
C PHE A 100 -3.59 -3.41 -12.97
N TYR A 101 -3.14 -4.64 -13.18
CA TYR A 101 -3.07 -5.66 -12.13
C TYR A 101 -1.62 -5.90 -11.76
N ALA A 102 -1.29 -5.78 -10.47
CA ALA A 102 0.06 -5.91 -9.97
C ALA A 102 0.16 -6.99 -8.90
N SER A 103 1.27 -7.72 -8.90
CA SER A 103 1.59 -8.76 -7.92
C SER A 103 3.03 -8.63 -7.46
N PHE A 104 3.28 -8.73 -6.16
CA PHE A 104 4.62 -8.84 -5.61
C PHE A 104 5.19 -10.23 -5.93
N ALA A 105 6.15 -10.30 -6.86
CA ALA A 105 6.80 -11.56 -7.22
C ALA A 105 7.84 -11.98 -6.17
N ASN A 106 8.47 -11.00 -5.52
CA ASN A 106 9.36 -11.14 -4.37
C ASN A 106 9.57 -9.76 -3.71
N SER A 107 10.44 -9.66 -2.69
CA SER A 107 10.72 -8.40 -1.98
C SER A 107 11.25 -7.27 -2.88
N ASN A 108 11.84 -7.62 -4.02
CA ASN A 108 12.49 -6.69 -4.95
C ASN A 108 11.84 -6.63 -6.33
N GLN A 109 10.69 -7.28 -6.54
CA GLN A 109 10.05 -7.30 -7.85
C GLN A 109 8.52 -7.23 -7.77
N ILE A 110 7.94 -6.36 -8.61
CA ILE A 110 6.51 -6.30 -8.91
C ILE A 110 6.32 -6.62 -10.38
N ASN A 111 5.40 -7.53 -10.67
CA ASN A 111 4.93 -7.78 -12.03
C ASN A 111 3.60 -7.03 -12.22
N VAL A 112 3.47 -6.28 -13.29
CA VAL A 112 2.29 -5.48 -13.62
C VAL A 112 1.77 -5.88 -14.99
N LYS A 113 0.49 -6.21 -15.07
CA LYS A 113 -0.24 -6.46 -16.32
C LYS A 113 -1.06 -5.21 -16.67
N ASP A 114 -0.89 -4.71 -17.88
CA ASP A 114 -1.66 -3.58 -18.39
C ASP A 114 -3.05 -3.99 -18.93
N PRO A 115 -3.92 -3.03 -19.28
CA PRO A 115 -5.24 -3.31 -19.84
C PRO A 115 -5.21 -4.04 -21.18
N SER A 116 -4.12 -3.95 -21.95
CA SER A 116 -3.94 -4.68 -23.21
C SER A 116 -3.49 -6.14 -22.99
N GLY A 117 -3.15 -6.49 -21.76
CA GLY A 117 -2.69 -7.82 -21.36
C GLY A 117 -1.17 -7.98 -21.36
N LYS A 118 -0.41 -6.93 -21.66
CA LYS A 118 1.06 -6.94 -21.68
C LYS A 118 1.61 -6.85 -20.26
N TRP A 119 2.71 -7.58 -20.02
CA TRP A 119 3.40 -7.61 -18.73
C TRP A 119 4.60 -6.67 -18.69
N PHE A 120 4.81 -6.06 -17.53
CA PHE A 120 5.95 -5.22 -17.19
C PHE A 120 6.48 -5.60 -15.82
N THR A 121 7.78 -5.42 -15.63
CA THR A 121 8.44 -5.70 -14.36
C THR A 121 8.99 -4.41 -13.77
N TRP A 122 8.71 -4.19 -12.50
CA TRP A 122 9.30 -3.12 -11.70
C TRP A 122 10.19 -3.73 -10.63
N THR A 123 11.42 -3.25 -10.53
CA THR A 123 12.40 -3.74 -9.56
C THR A 123 12.67 -2.72 -8.46
N ARG A 124 12.81 -3.18 -7.22
CA ARG A 124 13.21 -2.35 -6.09
C ARG A 124 14.67 -1.96 -6.31
N GLY A 125 14.98 -0.69 -6.06
CA GLY A 125 16.18 0.00 -6.52
C GLY A 125 17.46 -0.84 -6.65
N VAL A 126 17.98 -0.89 -7.88
CA VAL A 126 19.42 -0.74 -8.12
C VAL A 126 19.54 0.54 -8.94
N ASN A 127 20.03 1.61 -8.31
CA ASN A 127 20.23 2.91 -8.96
C ASN A 127 21.09 2.73 -10.21
N ASN A 128 20.60 3.12 -11.38
CA ASN A 128 21.46 3.46 -12.53
C ASN A 128 20.92 4.57 -13.41
N ASN A 129 19.76 5.15 -13.09
CA ASN A 129 19.42 6.47 -13.59
C ASN A 129 19.18 7.35 -12.39
N SER A 130 20.21 8.11 -12.07
CA SER A 130 20.05 9.48 -11.60
C SER A 130 19.11 10.18 -12.59
N ALA A 131 17.79 10.01 -12.42
CA ALA A 131 16.89 11.11 -12.72
C ALA A 131 17.56 12.34 -12.11
N PRO A 132 17.65 13.49 -12.82
CA PRO A 132 18.31 14.66 -12.27
C PRO A 132 17.80 14.78 -10.84
N VAL A 133 18.73 14.59 -9.90
CA VAL A 133 18.44 14.78 -8.49
C VAL A 133 18.07 16.24 -8.51
N GLN A 134 16.76 16.52 -8.55
CA GLN A 134 16.26 17.83 -8.22
C GLN A 134 16.79 17.97 -6.82
N GLN A 135 17.91 18.71 -6.71
CA GLN A 135 18.74 18.85 -5.51
C GLN A 135 17.77 18.81 -4.36
N GLN A 136 17.86 17.82 -3.46
CA GLN A 136 16.98 17.76 -2.29
C GLN A 136 17.09 19.15 -1.64
N PRO A 137 16.11 20.05 -1.84
CA PRO A 137 16.36 21.42 -1.49
C PRO A 137 16.21 21.46 0.02
N SER A 138 17.16 22.12 0.68
CA SER A 138 17.14 22.35 2.11
C SER A 138 15.71 22.72 2.54
N ASN A 139 15.21 21.94 3.50
CA ASN A 139 13.92 22.06 4.18
C ASN A 139 13.34 23.46 4.01
N SER A 140 12.21 23.62 3.32
CA SER A 140 11.58 24.91 2.99
C SER A 140 11.11 25.71 4.20
N GLY A 141 11.59 25.36 5.41
CA GLY A 141 11.29 26.01 6.67
C GLY A 141 9.86 25.82 7.14
N ILE A 142 9.05 25.03 6.41
CA ILE A 142 7.65 24.83 6.76
C ILE A 142 7.39 23.66 7.71
N SER A 143 8.39 22.78 7.89
CA SER A 143 8.27 21.71 8.88
C SER A 143 8.15 22.32 10.28
N GLY A 144 7.11 21.95 11.02
CA GLY A 144 6.86 22.50 12.35
C GLY A 144 5.38 22.50 12.73
N ASN A 145 5.11 23.08 13.89
CA ASN A 145 3.76 23.32 14.37
C ASN A 145 3.27 24.67 13.86
N TRP A 146 2.01 24.67 13.44
CA TRP A 146 1.30 25.79 12.87
C TRP A 146 -0.04 25.90 13.57
N GLN A 147 -0.54 27.11 13.73
CA GLN A 147 -1.85 27.37 14.29
C GLN A 147 -2.73 27.97 13.21
N SER A 148 -3.89 27.34 12.97
CA SER A 148 -4.91 27.90 12.11
C SER A 148 -5.58 29.09 12.80
N SER A 149 -5.97 30.10 12.02
CA SER A 149 -6.90 31.15 12.42
C SER A 149 -8.18 30.66 13.10
N SER A 150 -8.61 29.41 12.85
CA SER A 150 -9.75 28.76 13.52
C SER A 150 -9.43 28.20 14.93
N GLY A 151 -8.16 28.23 15.34
CA GLY A 151 -7.67 27.70 16.62
C GLY A 151 -7.19 26.24 16.59
N SER A 152 -7.24 25.56 15.44
CA SER A 152 -6.69 24.20 15.30
C SER A 152 -5.16 24.23 15.27
N MET A 153 -4.50 23.22 15.84
CA MET A 153 -3.06 23.02 15.68
C MET A 153 -2.81 22.09 14.50
N ILE A 154 -1.87 22.44 13.62
CA ILE A 154 -1.42 21.62 12.51
C ILE A 154 0.08 21.38 12.66
N GLN A 155 0.50 20.13 12.55
CA GLN A 155 1.91 19.78 12.40
C GLN A 155 2.18 19.42 10.94
N VAL A 156 3.09 20.15 10.31
CA VAL A 156 3.54 19.89 8.95
C VAL A 156 4.92 19.24 9.02
N SER A 157 5.12 18.17 8.27
CA SER A 157 6.44 17.60 8.02
C SER A 157 6.65 17.34 6.55
N THR A 158 7.88 17.57 6.10
CA THR A 158 8.27 17.42 4.69
C THR A 158 9.35 16.35 4.57
N ASN A 159 9.13 15.33 3.74
CA ASN A 159 10.13 14.31 3.44
C ASN A 159 10.28 14.20 1.91
N GLY A 160 11.31 14.86 1.37
CA GLY A 160 11.49 15.03 -0.07
C GLY A 160 10.27 15.72 -0.69
N ASN A 161 9.63 15.05 -1.65
CA ASN A 161 8.44 15.58 -2.31
C ASN A 161 7.12 15.36 -1.53
N GLN A 162 7.17 14.62 -0.42
CA GLN A 162 5.98 14.27 0.36
C GLN A 162 5.75 15.30 1.48
N ILE A 163 4.49 15.70 1.63
CA ILE A 163 4.00 16.48 2.76
C ILE A 163 3.14 15.57 3.63
N VAL A 164 3.35 15.58 4.93
CA VAL A 164 2.44 15.00 5.91
C VAL A 164 1.89 16.12 6.77
N VAL A 165 0.58 16.16 6.92
CA VAL A 165 -0.15 17.16 7.71
C VAL A 165 -0.90 16.44 8.81
N ASN A 166 -0.55 16.65 10.07
CA ASN A 166 -1.33 16.16 11.20
C ASN A 166 -2.14 17.32 11.77
N ILE A 167 -3.46 17.25 11.71
CA ILE A 167 -4.37 18.27 12.24
C ILE A 167 -4.91 17.79 13.58
N VAL A 168 -4.78 18.62 14.62
CA VAL A 168 -5.45 18.44 15.91
C VAL A 168 -6.63 19.40 15.95
N GLY A 169 -7.84 18.85 15.85
CA GLY A 169 -9.09 19.59 15.98
C GLY A 169 -9.28 20.14 17.39
N ARG A 170 -10.21 21.10 17.53
CA ARG A 170 -10.52 21.73 18.83
C ARG A 170 -11.05 20.72 19.86
N ASP A 171 -11.67 19.64 19.40
CA ASP A 171 -12.12 18.51 20.21
C ASP A 171 -11.01 17.51 20.56
N GLY A 172 -9.75 17.82 20.22
CA GLY A 172 -8.59 16.96 20.45
C GLY A 172 -8.45 15.82 19.44
N LYS A 173 -9.40 15.65 18.50
CA LYS A 173 -9.30 14.62 17.47
C LYS A 173 -8.15 14.90 16.53
N ARG A 174 -7.49 13.83 16.09
CA ARG A 174 -6.35 13.90 15.19
C ARG A 174 -6.72 13.37 13.82
N PHE A 175 -6.34 14.13 12.79
CA PHE A 175 -6.52 13.76 11.40
C PHE A 175 -5.17 13.81 10.71
N GLN A 176 -4.88 12.82 9.87
CA GLN A 176 -3.65 12.79 9.09
C GLN A 176 -3.98 12.97 7.60
N GLY A 177 -3.34 13.97 7.01
CA GLY A 177 -3.36 14.25 5.59
C GLY A 177 -2.01 13.93 4.96
N ILE A 178 -2.07 13.42 3.72
CA ILE A 178 -0.88 13.20 2.90
C ILE A 178 -0.98 14.10 1.68
N GLY A 179 0.14 14.71 1.34
CA GLY A 179 0.26 15.72 0.32
C GLY A 179 1.57 15.66 -0.47
N ARG A 180 1.72 16.60 -1.38
CA ARG A 180 2.93 16.78 -2.19
C ARG A 180 3.16 18.24 -2.52
N TRP A 181 4.40 18.59 -2.82
CA TRP A 181 4.67 19.89 -3.43
C TRP A 181 4.06 19.96 -4.84
N LEU A 182 3.40 21.08 -5.11
CA LEU A 182 3.00 21.50 -6.46
C LEU A 182 4.10 22.39 -7.06
N GLN A 183 4.63 23.30 -6.25
CA GLN A 183 5.85 24.04 -6.50
C GLN A 183 6.69 24.01 -5.23
N PHE A 184 7.89 23.42 -5.30
CA PHE A 184 8.72 23.20 -4.13
C PHE A 184 8.95 24.49 -3.32
N GLY A 185 8.71 24.41 -2.01
CA GLY A 185 8.87 25.52 -1.06
C GLY A 185 7.86 26.65 -1.19
N ARG A 186 6.92 26.57 -2.16
CA ARG A 186 5.93 27.62 -2.42
C ARG A 186 4.50 27.14 -2.33
N THR A 187 4.14 26.08 -3.04
CA THR A 187 2.77 25.57 -3.03
C THR A 187 2.75 24.05 -2.88
N PHE A 188 1.81 23.54 -2.11
CA PHE A 188 1.61 22.12 -1.92
C PHE A 188 0.11 21.81 -1.82
N ASP A 189 -0.25 20.56 -2.07
CA ASP A 189 -1.59 20.06 -1.85
C ASP A 189 -1.57 18.98 -0.75
N TYR A 190 -2.70 18.74 -0.08
CA TYR A 190 -2.88 17.56 0.74
C TYR A 190 -4.35 17.14 0.83
N SER A 191 -4.56 15.84 1.10
CA SER A 191 -5.89 15.26 1.31
C SER A 191 -5.90 14.43 2.58
N ILE A 192 -7.02 14.43 3.30
CA ILE A 192 -7.26 13.62 4.50
C ILE A 192 -8.23 12.50 4.14
N ALA A 193 -7.88 11.26 4.47
CA ALA A 193 -8.76 10.12 4.22
C ALA A 193 -10.10 10.29 4.95
N GLY A 194 -11.22 10.04 4.25
CA GLY A 194 -12.58 10.21 4.78
C GLY A 194 -13.14 11.63 4.65
N PHE A 195 -12.37 12.60 4.15
CA PHE A 195 -12.84 13.95 3.84
C PHE A 195 -12.81 14.20 2.34
N ALA A 196 -13.83 14.89 1.81
CA ALA A 196 -13.92 15.16 0.37
C ALA A 196 -12.95 16.28 -0.05
N GLY A 197 -12.32 16.13 -1.20
CA GLY A 197 -11.48 17.17 -1.82
C GLY A 197 -10.04 17.25 -1.33
N THR A 198 -9.33 18.22 -1.87
CA THR A 198 -7.90 18.46 -1.62
C THR A 198 -7.72 19.90 -1.17
N ALA A 199 -6.97 20.10 -0.08
CA ALA A 199 -6.57 21.42 0.36
C ALA A 199 -5.37 21.90 -0.47
N GLN A 200 -5.42 23.13 -0.96
CA GLN A 200 -4.32 23.78 -1.65
C GLN A 200 -3.66 24.80 -0.74
N CYS A 201 -2.35 24.68 -0.58
CA CYS A 201 -1.57 25.48 0.34
C CYS A 201 -0.56 26.35 -0.41
N THR A 202 -0.43 27.60 0.00
CA THR A 202 0.59 28.54 -0.47
C THR A 202 1.39 29.05 0.72
N VAL A 203 2.70 28.82 0.69
CA VAL A 203 3.68 29.34 1.66
C VAL A 203 3.90 30.81 1.33
N ALA A 204 3.15 31.69 2.01
CA ALA A 204 3.22 33.14 1.81
C ALA A 204 4.50 33.73 2.41
N SER A 205 4.96 33.16 3.53
CA SER A 205 6.23 33.52 4.16
C SER A 205 6.74 32.36 5.00
N SER A 206 7.91 32.52 5.61
CA SER A 206 8.41 31.54 6.57
C SER A 206 7.46 31.35 7.75
N ARG A 207 6.63 32.35 8.10
CA ARG A 207 5.70 32.33 9.23
C ARG A 207 4.23 32.20 8.86
N GLN A 208 3.91 32.04 7.57
CA GLN A 208 2.52 32.03 7.13
C GLN A 208 2.28 31.09 5.95
N ILE A 209 1.26 30.25 6.08
CA ILE A 209 0.72 29.40 5.01
C ILE A 209 -0.76 29.76 4.82
N ASN A 210 -1.16 30.05 3.59
CA ASN A 210 -2.56 30.23 3.22
C ASN A 210 -3.11 28.92 2.66
N VAL A 211 -4.27 28.49 3.13
CA VAL A 211 -4.87 27.19 2.79
C VAL A 211 -6.28 27.39 2.26
N LEU A 212 -6.52 26.94 1.03
CA LEU A 212 -7.82 26.90 0.39
C LEU A 212 -8.37 25.47 0.47
N TYR A 213 -9.53 25.31 1.09
CA TYR A 213 -10.25 24.03 1.15
C TYR A 213 -11.75 24.27 1.04
N GLY A 214 -12.43 23.53 0.15
CA GLY A 214 -13.87 23.68 -0.06
C GLY A 214 -14.31 25.11 -0.43
N GLY A 215 -13.47 25.86 -1.15
CA GLY A 215 -13.72 27.26 -1.52
C GLY A 215 -13.49 28.29 -0.40
N THR A 216 -13.10 27.85 0.80
CA THR A 216 -12.83 28.74 1.94
C THR A 216 -11.34 28.89 2.17
N TRP A 217 -10.88 30.13 2.34
CA TRP A 217 -9.51 30.44 2.72
C TRP A 217 -9.33 30.44 4.23
N THR A 218 -8.26 29.82 4.70
CA THR A 218 -7.77 29.91 6.08
C THR A 218 -6.29 30.23 6.08
N THR A 219 -5.80 30.84 7.16
CA THR A 219 -4.37 31.11 7.33
C THR A 219 -3.85 30.32 8.51
N TRP A 220 -2.68 29.72 8.32
CA TRP A 220 -1.89 29.07 9.34
C TRP A 220 -0.65 29.91 9.64
N SER A 221 -0.37 30.15 10.91
CA SER A 221 0.76 30.95 11.39
C SER A 221 1.59 30.20 12.44
N ARG A 222 2.84 30.61 12.60
CA ARG A 222 3.74 30.13 13.65
C ARG A 222 4.28 31.30 14.48
#